data_AF-A0A5M3WRB7-F1
#
_entry.id   AF-A0A5M3WRB7-F1
#
_cell.length_a   1.000
_cell.length_b   1.000
_cell.length_c   1.000
_cell.angle_alpha   90.00
_cell.angle_beta   90.00
_cell.angle_gamma   90.00
#
_symmetry.space_group_name_H-M   'P 1'
#
loop_
_entity.id
_entity.type
_entity.pdbx_description
1 polymer ?
#
loop_
_entity_poly.entity_id
_entity_poly.type
_entity_poly.pdbx_seq_one_letter_code
_entity_poly.pdbx_strand_id
1 'polypeptide(L)'
;MANSRMPRCPFSGRTSPVQLRVQAQDHPLLLVFEPWATEYHLDQDKCIVVKLEEDESAPVEIVHSRDGITFWSVGDHPTLWTFEGDEIDAY
;
A
#
# COMPACT_ATOMS: atom_id res chain seq x y z
N MET A 1 -26.38 -34.79 23.61
CA MET A 1 -25.60 -33.58 23.98
C MET A 1 -24.74 -33.22 22.78
N ALA A 2 -25.12 -32.16 22.06
CA ALA A 2 -24.45 -31.73 20.83
C ALA A 2 -23.36 -30.71 21.17
N ASN A 3 -22.09 -31.06 20.94
CA ASN A 3 -21.00 -30.10 20.91
C ASN A 3 -20.79 -29.64 19.46
N SER A 4 -21.45 -28.53 19.13
CA SER A 4 -21.25 -27.80 17.89
C SER A 4 -19.88 -27.12 17.94
N ARG A 5 -18.86 -27.74 17.34
CA ARG A 5 -17.62 -27.03 16.98
C ARG A 5 -17.92 -26.28 15.69
N MET A 6 -18.09 -24.97 15.78
CA MET A 6 -18.09 -24.12 14.58
C MET A 6 -16.76 -24.33 13.84
N PRO A 7 -16.77 -24.56 12.52
CA PRO A 7 -15.53 -24.46 11.76
C PRO A 7 -15.09 -23.01 11.80
N ARG A 8 -13.92 -22.75 12.39
CA ARG A 8 -13.20 -21.50 12.13
C ARG A 8 -12.89 -21.52 10.64
N CYS A 9 -13.52 -20.66 9.86
CA CYS A 9 -13.05 -20.39 8.51
C CYS A 9 -11.59 -19.98 8.63
N PRO A 10 -10.64 -20.68 8.00
CA PRO A 10 -9.34 -20.07 7.79
C PRO A 10 -9.63 -18.90 6.83
N PHE A 11 -9.41 -17.67 7.27
CA PHE A 11 -9.18 -16.58 6.33
C PHE A 11 -7.86 -16.91 5.64
N SER A 12 -7.93 -17.82 4.67
CA SER A 12 -6.93 -17.97 3.62
C SER A 12 -7.35 -17.04 2.50
N GLY A 13 -7.45 -15.74 2.81
CA GLY A 13 -7.44 -14.71 1.78
C GLY A 13 -6.11 -14.86 1.08
N ARG A 14 -6.13 -15.06 -0.23
CA ARG A 14 -4.91 -15.17 -1.01
C ARG A 14 -4.32 -13.77 -1.09
N THR A 15 -3.20 -13.53 -0.41
CA THR A 15 -2.47 -12.27 -0.57
C THR A 15 -1.63 -12.30 -1.84
N SER A 16 -1.64 -11.21 -2.60
CA SER A 16 -0.80 -11.06 -3.79
C SER A 16 -0.06 -9.72 -3.73
N PRO A 17 1.23 -9.67 -4.06
CA PRO A 17 1.95 -8.42 -4.10
C PRO A 17 1.44 -7.56 -5.27
N VAL A 18 1.09 -6.32 -4.96
CA VAL A 18 0.71 -5.29 -5.94
C VAL A 18 1.85 -4.28 -6.03
N GLN A 19 2.20 -3.91 -7.26
CA GLN A 19 3.22 -2.89 -7.54
C GLN A 19 2.60 -1.74 -8.30
N LEU A 20 2.67 -0.55 -7.72
CA LEU A 20 2.15 0.67 -8.32
C LEU A 20 3.30 1.60 -8.63
N ARG A 21 3.32 2.12 -9.85
CA ARG A 21 4.21 3.21 -10.24
C ARG A 21 3.55 4.53 -9.91
N VAL A 22 4.21 5.35 -9.09
CA VAL A 22 3.76 6.69 -8.72
C VAL A 22 4.74 7.70 -9.29
N GLN A 23 4.23 8.69 -10.02
CA GLN A 23 5.04 9.71 -10.66
C GLN A 23 4.51 11.11 -10.34
N ALA A 24 5.37 11.95 -9.78
CA ALA A 24 5.11 13.36 -9.50
C ALA A 24 5.51 14.19 -10.73
N GLN A 25 4.63 14.30 -11.72
CA GLN A 25 4.95 14.98 -12.99
C GLN A 25 5.05 16.51 -12.83
N ASP A 26 3.94 17.16 -12.46
CA ASP A 26 3.87 18.63 -12.50
C ASP A 26 4.19 19.32 -11.17
N HIS A 27 4.08 18.61 -10.04
CA HIS A 27 4.34 19.12 -8.69
C HIS A 27 4.73 17.97 -7.75
N PRO A 28 5.41 18.24 -6.62
CA PRO A 28 5.68 17.21 -5.61
C PRO A 28 4.37 16.62 -5.07
N LEU A 29 4.42 15.34 -4.67
CA LEU A 29 3.29 14.61 -4.11
C LEU A 29 3.59 14.19 -2.68
N LEU A 30 2.61 14.36 -1.79
CA LEU A 30 2.59 13.70 -0.50
C LEU A 30 1.95 12.31 -0.66
N LEU A 31 2.67 11.26 -0.30
CA LEU A 31 2.13 9.90 -0.24
C LEU A 31 1.86 9.55 1.21
N VAL A 32 0.65 9.08 1.52
CA VAL A 32 0.23 8.69 2.87
C VAL A 32 -0.14 7.21 2.86
N PHE A 33 0.37 6.44 3.83
CA PHE A 33 0.15 5.01 3.93
C PHE A 33 -0.63 4.67 5.20
N GLU A 34 -1.89 4.29 5.01
CA GLU A 34 -2.81 3.92 6.08
C GLU A 34 -2.93 2.39 6.17
N PRO A 35 -3.02 1.81 7.40
CA PRO A 35 -3.26 2.48 8.68
C PRO A 35 -2.00 2.90 9.47
N TRP A 36 -0.81 2.84 8.87
CA TRP A 36 0.45 3.08 9.59
C TRP A 36 0.74 4.56 9.88
N ALA A 37 0.00 5.47 9.25
CA ALA A 37 0.22 6.92 9.31
C ALA A 37 1.64 7.33 8.86
N THR A 38 2.23 6.57 7.94
CA THR A 38 3.53 6.87 7.34
C THR A 38 3.35 7.82 6.17
N GLU A 39 4.22 8.81 6.06
CA GLU A 39 4.20 9.82 5.00
C GLU A 39 5.49 9.79 4.20
N TYR A 40 5.40 10.01 2.89
CA TYR A 40 6.55 10.13 2.01
C TYR A 40 6.36 11.28 1.02
N HIS A 41 7.29 12.23 1.02
CA HIS A 41 7.31 13.31 0.05
C HIS A 41 8.05 12.86 -1.22
N LEU A 42 7.31 12.72 -2.31
CA LEU A 42 7.85 12.47 -3.63
C LEU A 42 8.12 13.80 -4.34
N ASP A 43 9.40 14.10 -4.56
CA ASP A 43 9.81 15.30 -5.29
C ASP A 43 9.28 15.34 -6.72
N GLN A 44 9.12 16.54 -7.26
CA GLN A 44 8.78 16.76 -8.67
C GLN A 44 9.77 16.04 -9.60
N ASP A 45 9.26 15.57 -10.73
CA ASP A 45 9.96 14.82 -11.77
C ASP A 45 10.53 13.47 -11.30
N LYS A 46 10.17 13.02 -10.09
CA LYS A 46 10.53 11.70 -9.58
C LYS A 46 9.44 10.66 -9.81
N CYS A 47 9.90 9.42 -9.87
CA CYS A 47 9.07 8.25 -10.03
C CYS A 47 9.54 7.19 -9.02
N ILE A 48 8.61 6.60 -8.30
CA ILE A 48 8.87 5.49 -7.39
C ILE A 48 7.93 4.32 -7.68
N VAL A 49 8.26 3.17 -7.11
CA VAL A 49 7.41 2.00 -7.06
C VAL A 49 6.98 1.78 -5.62
N VAL A 50 5.67 1.74 -5.40
CA VAL A 50 5.05 1.36 -4.13
C VAL A 50 4.69 -0.12 -4.22
N LYS A 51 5.22 -0.93 -3.30
CA LYS A 51 4.89 -2.35 -3.19
C LYS A 51 3.96 -2.56 -2.00
N LEU A 52 2.82 -3.18 -2.25
CA LEU A 52 1.72 -3.39 -1.32
C LEU A 52 1.35 -4.86 -1.30
N GLU A 53 0.74 -5.33 -0.22
CA GLU A 53 0.03 -6.60 -0.23
C GLU A 53 -1.47 -6.34 -0.47
N GLU A 54 -2.07 -7.11 -1.37
CA GLU A 54 -3.51 -7.08 -1.61
C GLU A 54 -4.14 -8.38 -1.13
N ASP A 55 -5.18 -8.28 -0.30
CA ASP A 55 -6.03 -9.39 0.09
C ASP A 55 -7.34 -9.31 -0.72
N GLU A 56 -7.81 -10.42 -1.28
CA GLU A 56 -9.08 -10.49 -2.02
C GLU A 56 -10.30 -9.99 -1.20
N SER A 57 -10.22 -10.07 0.12
CA SER A 57 -11.26 -9.59 1.05
C SER A 57 -11.10 -8.14 1.48
N ALA A 58 -9.96 -7.51 1.18
CA ALA A 58 -9.62 -6.13 1.51
C ALA A 58 -8.64 -5.58 0.46
N PRO A 59 -9.14 -5.17 -0.72
CA PRO A 59 -8.30 -4.67 -1.79
C PRO A 59 -7.63 -3.35 -1.40
N VAL A 60 -6.54 -3.00 -2.08
CA VAL A 60 -5.90 -1.70 -1.90
C VAL A 60 -6.85 -0.59 -2.35
N GLU A 61 -7.08 0.39 -1.48
CA GLU A 61 -7.80 1.61 -1.82
C GLU A 61 -6.82 2.75 -2.08
N ILE A 62 -7.08 3.51 -3.14
CA ILE A 62 -6.22 4.64 -3.54
C ILE A 62 -7.10 5.88 -3.64
N VAL A 63 -6.78 6.90 -2.84
CA VAL A 63 -7.47 8.18 -2.84
C VAL A 63 -6.53 9.26 -3.35
N HIS A 64 -6.91 9.88 -4.46
CA HIS A 64 -6.19 11.04 -4.99
C HIS A 64 -6.72 12.31 -4.35
N SER A 65 -5.82 13.11 -3.78
CA SER A 65 -6.09 14.46 -3.32
C SER A 65 -5.39 15.48 -4.24
N ARG A 66 -5.59 16.77 -3.97
CA ARG A 66 -4.95 17.84 -4.75
C ARG A 66 -3.43 17.75 -4.74
N ASP A 67 -2.86 17.43 -3.57
CA ASP A 67 -1.42 17.55 -3.30
C ASP A 67 -0.74 16.19 -3.06
N GLY A 68 -1.48 15.09 -3.21
CA GLY A 68 -0.98 13.79 -2.79
C GLY A 68 -1.91 12.60 -3.05
N ILE A 69 -1.45 11.43 -2.64
CA ILE A 69 -2.16 10.15 -2.78
C ILE A 69 -2.14 9.43 -1.43
N THR A 70 -3.30 8.99 -0.97
CA THR A 70 -3.42 8.12 0.20
C THR A 70 -3.67 6.70 -0.25
N PHE A 71 -2.85 5.78 0.24
CA PHE A 71 -2.98 4.33 0.04
C PHE A 71 -3.53 3.74 1.33
N TRP A 72 -4.62 3.00 1.23
CA TRP A 72 -5.13 2.18 2.33
C TRP A 72 -4.99 0.72 1.93
N SER A 73 -4.30 -0.06 2.78
CA SER A 73 -4.09 -1.49 2.56
C SER A 73 -3.99 -2.22 3.89
N VAL A 74 -4.30 -3.51 3.91
CA VAL A 74 -4.11 -4.39 5.06
C VAL A 74 -2.96 -5.35 4.80
N GLY A 75 -2.31 -5.82 5.85
CA GLY A 75 -1.16 -6.73 5.76
C GLY A 75 0.12 -6.08 6.24
N ASP A 76 1.22 -6.31 5.52
CA ASP A 76 2.51 -5.71 5.83
C ASP A 76 2.59 -4.24 5.39
N HIS A 77 3.48 -3.49 6.05
CA HIS A 77 3.73 -2.09 5.71
C HIS A 77 4.21 -1.97 4.25
N PRO A 78 3.74 -1.00 3.47
CA PRO A 78 4.17 -0.80 2.09
C PRO A 78 5.68 -0.53 2.03
N THR A 79 6.37 -1.08 1.03
CA THR A 79 7.79 -0.76 0.79
C THR A 79 7.92 0.13 -0.43
N LEU A 80 8.82 1.10 -0.34
CA LEU A 80 9.05 2.09 -1.39
C LEU A 80 10.37 1.81 -2.08
N TRP A 81 10.38 1.96 -3.40
CA TRP A 81 11.55 1.71 -4.23
C TRP A 81 11.71 2.83 -5.24
N THR A 82 12.95 3.22 -5.52
CA THR A 82 13.26 4.05 -6.69
C THR A 82 12.89 3.29 -7.96
N PHE A 83 12.69 4.02 -9.06
CA PHE A 83 12.44 3.37 -10.35
C PHE A 83 13.64 2.52 -10.82
N GLU A 84 14.84 2.86 -10.35
CA GLU A 84 16.09 2.16 -10.60
C GLU A 84 16.24 0.87 -9.79
N GLY A 85 15.39 0.68 -8.77
CA GLY A 85 15.33 -0.56 -7.98
C GLY A 85 16.10 -0.52 -6.66
N ASP A 86 16.35 0.66 -6.10
CA ASP A 86 16.87 0.82 -4.74
C ASP A 86 15.70 0.99 -3.76
N GLU A 87 15.77 0.34 -2.59
CA GLU A 87 14.76 0.50 -1.54
C GLU A 87 14.91 1.86 -0.84
N ILE A 88 13.77 2.48 -0.55
CA ILE A 88 13.66 3.78 0.12
C ILE A 88 13.15 3.53 1.54
N ASP A 89 13.97 3.90 2.51
CA ASP A 89 13.59 3.94 3.92
C ASP A 89 12.65 5.15 4.16
N ALA A 90 11.35 4.87 4.34
CA ALA A 90 10.36 5.85 4.77
C ALA A 90 10.05 5.66 6.27
N TYR A 91 10.26 6.70 7.08
CA TYR A 91 10.03 6.72 8.53
C TYR A 91 9.15 7.90 8.92
#